data_AF-A0A6I5ZWT5-F1
#
_entry.id   AF-A0A6I5ZWT5-F1
#
_cell.length_a   1.000
_cell.length_b   1.000
_cell.length_c   1.000
_cell.angle_alpha   90.00
_cell.angle_beta   90.00
_cell.angle_gamma   90.00
#
_symmetry.space_group_name_H-M   'P 1'
#
loop_
_entity.id
_entity.type
_entity.pdbx_description
1 polymer ?
#
loop_
_entity_poly.entity_id
_entity_poly.type
_entity_poly.pdbx_seq_one_letter_code
_entity_poly.pdbx_strand_id
1 'polypeptide(L)'
;MVRGRRGAVVPAVVLVAVLAGCVPPFGSVDDETLFEQMRAVPGVESVEVEFQQDPTYGPHYDGEIALEPGLTEDERRCALRSISELFWQGRDTQTDGVSVSWDGESALLTVSDGLAERFGPRPSEPRASATLTPCPYLTATP
;
A
#
# COMPACT_ATOMS: atom_id res chain seq x y z
N MET A 1 42.12 -0.76 -54.87
CA MET A 1 41.97 -2.16 -54.46
C MET A 1 41.67 -2.21 -52.97
N VAL A 2 40.71 -3.06 -52.61
CA VAL A 2 40.02 -3.19 -51.33
C VAL A 2 40.92 -3.78 -50.23
N ARG A 3 40.81 -3.28 -48.98
CA ARG A 3 40.70 -4.14 -47.78
C ARG A 3 40.31 -3.33 -46.54
N GLY A 4 39.02 -3.42 -46.20
CA GLY A 4 38.50 -3.05 -44.88
C GLY A 4 38.95 -4.05 -43.82
N ARG A 5 39.16 -3.56 -42.59
CA ARG A 5 39.32 -4.38 -41.40
C ARG A 5 38.18 -4.10 -40.43
N ARG A 6 37.31 -5.11 -40.32
CA ARG A 6 36.31 -5.31 -39.28
C ARG A 6 37.03 -5.71 -37.99
N GLY A 7 36.57 -5.21 -36.85
CA GLY A 7 36.93 -5.71 -35.53
C GLY A 7 36.47 -4.71 -34.46
N ALA A 8 35.82 -5.09 -33.38
CA ALA A 8 35.21 -6.34 -32.98
C ALA A 8 34.08 -5.92 -32.02
N VAL A 9 32.86 -6.43 -32.23
CA VAL A 9 31.76 -6.21 -31.30
C VAL A 9 32.01 -7.12 -30.11
N VAL A 10 32.38 -6.53 -28.96
CA VAL A 10 32.49 -7.25 -27.70
C VAL A 10 31.06 -7.54 -27.22
N PRO A 11 30.62 -8.80 -27.09
CA PRO A 11 29.34 -9.08 -26.46
C PRO A 11 29.48 -8.80 -24.97
N ALA A 12 28.89 -7.70 -24.52
CA ALA A 12 28.70 -7.43 -23.11
C ALA A 12 27.77 -8.51 -22.54
N VAL A 13 28.33 -9.39 -21.72
CA VAL A 13 27.61 -10.40 -20.96
C VAL A 13 26.72 -9.65 -19.96
N VAL A 14 25.42 -9.58 -20.26
CA VAL A 14 24.41 -9.10 -19.32
C VAL A 14 24.25 -10.18 -18.26
N LEU A 15 24.84 -9.96 -17.10
CA LEU A 15 24.66 -10.80 -15.93
C LEU A 15 23.29 -10.47 -15.31
N VAL A 16 22.26 -11.23 -15.69
CA VAL A 16 20.94 -11.15 -15.03
C VAL A 16 21.07 -11.88 -13.69
N ALA A 17 21.30 -11.13 -12.62
CA ALA A 17 21.22 -11.64 -11.26
C ALA A 17 19.74 -11.86 -10.92
N VAL A 18 19.25 -13.08 -11.12
CA VAL A 18 17.98 -13.54 -10.56
C VAL A 18 18.19 -13.70 -9.06
N LEU A 19 17.91 -12.64 -8.29
CA LEU A 19 17.82 -12.74 -6.85
C LEU A 19 16.65 -13.67 -6.53
N ALA A 20 16.99 -14.81 -5.92
CA ALA A 20 16.07 -15.83 -5.47
C ALA A 20 15.00 -15.19 -4.58
N GLY A 21 13.79 -15.07 -5.11
CA GLY A 21 12.65 -14.55 -4.40
C GLY A 21 12.30 -15.45 -3.22
N CYS A 22 12.42 -14.91 -2.01
CA CYS A 22 11.46 -15.25 -0.98
C CYS A 22 10.12 -14.74 -1.50
N VAL A 23 9.30 -15.62 -2.07
CA VAL A 23 7.92 -15.30 -2.44
C VAL A 23 7.13 -15.23 -1.14
N PRO A 24 6.70 -14.05 -0.66
CA PRO A 24 5.77 -14.00 0.47
C PRO A 24 4.49 -14.74 0.07
N PRO A 25 3.83 -15.41 1.04
CA PRO A 25 2.72 -16.30 0.75
C PRO A 25 1.58 -15.56 0.03
N PHE A 26 0.98 -16.31 -0.88
CA PHE A 26 -0.16 -16.03 -1.75
C PHE A 26 -1.15 -14.97 -1.23
N GLY A 27 -1.37 -13.91 -2.02
CA GLY A 27 -2.46 -12.94 -1.81
C GLY A 27 -2.11 -11.79 -0.91
N SER A 28 -1.61 -10.70 -1.51
CA SER A 28 -1.61 -9.33 -0.96
C SER A 28 -0.67 -8.44 -1.77
N VAL A 29 -0.90 -7.15 -1.68
CA VAL A 29 0.10 -6.11 -2.00
C VAL A 29 1.10 -6.10 -0.84
N ASP A 30 2.41 -6.03 -1.13
CA ASP A 30 3.40 -5.97 -0.07
C ASP A 30 3.26 -4.70 0.78
N ASP A 31 3.66 -4.80 2.06
CA ASP A 31 3.44 -3.76 3.05
C ASP A 31 4.10 -2.42 2.65
N GLU A 32 5.30 -2.47 2.04
CA GLU A 32 6.01 -1.29 1.57
C GLU A 32 5.21 -0.56 0.48
N THR A 33 4.82 -1.27 -0.58
CA THR A 33 3.97 -0.73 -1.65
C THR A 33 2.64 -0.23 -1.13
N LEU A 34 2.01 -0.95 -0.21
CA LEU A 34 0.73 -0.58 0.38
C LEU A 34 0.84 0.74 1.15
N PHE A 35 1.87 0.93 1.97
CA PHE A 35 2.09 2.18 2.71
C PHE A 35 2.51 3.32 1.79
N GLU A 36 3.29 3.07 0.74
CA GLU A 36 3.57 4.07 -0.30
C GLU A 36 2.28 4.54 -0.98
N GLN A 37 1.38 3.62 -1.34
CA GLN A 37 0.09 3.97 -1.92
C GLN A 37 -0.82 4.72 -0.92
N MET A 38 -0.75 4.40 0.38
CA MET A 38 -1.47 5.17 1.41
C MET A 38 -0.99 6.62 1.49
N ARG A 39 0.33 6.86 1.45
CA ARG A 39 0.89 8.22 1.42
C ARG A 39 0.48 9.00 0.17
N ALA A 40 0.13 8.30 -0.91
CA ALA A 40 -0.35 8.90 -2.14
C ALA A 40 -1.88 9.15 -2.15
N VAL A 41 -2.61 8.73 -1.12
CA VAL A 41 -4.05 9.03 -1.00
C VAL A 41 -4.20 10.53 -0.71
N PRO A 42 -4.96 11.29 -1.53
CA PRO A 42 -5.18 12.70 -1.25
C PRO A 42 -5.84 12.91 0.12
N GLY A 43 -5.36 13.90 0.88
CA GLY A 43 -5.79 14.13 2.26
C GLY A 43 -5.03 13.31 3.31
N VAL A 44 -4.01 12.52 2.93
CA VAL A 44 -3.10 11.88 3.88
C VAL A 44 -1.83 12.71 4.01
N GLU A 45 -1.52 13.13 5.24
CA GLU A 45 -0.31 13.89 5.57
C GLU A 45 0.88 12.97 5.85
N SER A 46 0.68 11.92 6.63
CA SER A 46 1.75 10.96 6.98
C SER A 46 1.22 9.54 7.22
N VAL A 47 2.11 8.56 7.05
CA VAL A 47 1.85 7.14 7.33
C VAL A 47 3.08 6.57 8.03
N GLU A 48 2.91 6.30 9.32
CA GLU A 48 3.88 5.69 10.23
C GLU A 48 3.27 4.40 10.78
N VAL A 49 3.11 3.40 9.90
CA VAL A 49 2.52 2.10 10.24
C VAL A 49 3.55 1.01 9.95
N GLU A 50 3.61 0.02 10.83
CA GLU A 50 4.46 -1.15 10.67
C GLU A 50 3.71 -2.45 10.98
N PHE A 51 4.15 -3.54 10.36
CA PHE A 51 3.66 -4.87 10.67
C PHE A 51 4.44 -5.44 11.85
N GLN A 52 3.72 -5.84 12.90
CA GLN A 52 4.28 -6.42 14.10
C GLN A 52 3.97 -7.92 14.18
N GLN A 53 4.96 -8.69 14.65
CA GLN A 53 4.75 -10.06 15.10
C GLN A 53 4.89 -10.12 16.63
N ASP A 54 3.76 -9.97 17.32
CA ASP A 54 3.71 -10.02 18.77
C ASP A 54 3.24 -11.40 19.28
N PRO A 55 3.92 -12.01 20.27
CA PRO A 55 3.54 -13.32 20.79
C PRO A 55 2.23 -13.34 21.60
N THR A 56 1.78 -12.19 22.11
CA THR A 56 0.57 -12.01 22.91
C THR A 56 -0.65 -11.76 22.04
N TYR A 57 -0.53 -10.84 21.08
CA TYR A 57 -1.63 -10.34 20.26
C TYR A 57 -1.67 -10.94 18.84
N GLY A 58 -0.61 -11.67 18.48
CA GLY A 58 -0.45 -12.23 17.14
C GLY A 58 0.01 -11.17 16.12
N PRO A 59 0.00 -11.53 14.83
CA PRO A 59 0.32 -10.59 13.76
C PRO A 59 -0.73 -9.46 13.70
N HIS A 60 -0.27 -8.22 13.60
CA HIS A 60 -1.10 -7.03 13.46
C HIS A 60 -0.32 -5.86 12.85
N TYR A 61 -1.04 -4.85 12.37
CA TYR A 61 -0.46 -3.53 12.10
C TYR A 61 -0.60 -2.62 13.32
N ASP A 62 0.42 -1.81 13.55
CA ASP A 62 0.47 -0.83 14.63
C ASP A 62 1.03 0.50 14.11
N GLY A 63 0.57 1.63 14.66
CA GLY A 63 1.11 2.95 14.34
C GLY A 63 0.05 4.03 14.07
N GLU A 64 0.43 5.05 13.30
CA GLU A 64 -0.38 6.23 13.05
C GLU A 64 -0.46 6.62 11.57
N ILE A 65 -1.65 7.05 11.15
CA ILE A 65 -1.90 7.72 9.87
C ILE A 65 -2.47 9.10 10.18
N ALA A 66 -1.75 10.16 9.81
CA ALA A 66 -2.25 11.52 9.94
C ALA A 66 -2.93 11.95 8.64
N LEU A 67 -4.14 12.49 8.75
CA LEU A 67 -4.83 13.15 7.64
C LEU A 67 -4.53 14.64 7.66
N GLU A 68 -4.56 15.28 6.48
CA GLU A 68 -4.38 16.72 6.35
C GLU A 68 -5.39 17.49 7.24
N PRO A 69 -4.95 18.58 7.90
CA PRO A 69 -5.87 19.40 8.68
C PRO A 69 -6.84 20.17 7.77
N GLY A 70 -8.07 20.38 8.24
CA GLY A 70 -9.08 21.17 7.53
C GLY A 70 -9.79 20.45 6.38
N LEU A 71 -9.62 19.13 6.24
CA LEU A 71 -10.43 18.33 5.33
C LEU A 71 -11.92 18.45 5.68
N THR A 72 -12.76 18.58 4.67
CA THR A 72 -14.20 18.44 4.84
C THR A 72 -14.55 17.01 5.29
N GLU A 73 -15.74 16.83 5.86
CA GLU A 73 -16.20 15.51 6.28
C GLU A 73 -16.22 14.50 5.11
N ASP A 74 -16.57 14.95 3.90
CA ASP A 74 -16.61 14.09 2.72
C ASP A 74 -15.22 13.72 2.21
N GLU A 75 -14.26 14.65 2.22
CA GLU A 75 -12.85 14.37 1.90
C GLU A 75 -12.23 13.40 2.92
N ARG A 76 -12.46 13.63 4.21
CA ARG A 76 -12.01 12.72 5.28
C ARG A 76 -12.60 11.33 5.10
N ARG A 77 -13.92 11.23 4.86
CA ARG A 77 -14.58 9.94 4.61
C ARG A 77 -14.02 9.25 3.38
N CYS A 78 -13.66 10.02 2.35
CA CYS A 78 -12.97 9.52 1.17
C CYS A 78 -11.59 8.93 1.49
N ALA A 79 -10.74 9.68 2.18
CA ALA A 79 -9.40 9.23 2.56
C ALA A 79 -9.47 7.95 3.41
N LEU A 80 -10.33 7.93 4.43
CA LEU A 80 -10.57 6.76 5.29
C LEU A 80 -11.05 5.54 4.50
N ARG A 81 -11.94 5.73 3.51
CA ARG A 81 -12.39 4.65 2.63
C ARG A 81 -11.23 4.09 1.81
N SER A 82 -10.41 4.95 1.22
CA SER A 82 -9.23 4.54 0.43
C SER A 82 -8.21 3.80 1.29
N ILE A 83 -7.91 4.30 2.50
CA ILE A 83 -7.02 3.62 3.45
C ILE A 83 -7.56 2.22 3.79
N SER A 84 -8.87 2.11 4.08
CA SER A 84 -9.50 0.83 4.39
C SER A 84 -9.47 -0.15 3.20
N GLU A 85 -9.65 0.36 1.98
CA GLU A 85 -9.57 -0.44 0.74
C GLU A 85 -8.13 -0.92 0.46
N LEU A 86 -7.12 -0.12 0.82
CA LEU A 86 -5.71 -0.51 0.74
C LEU A 86 -5.39 -1.64 1.74
N PHE A 87 -5.73 -1.47 3.02
CA PHE A 87 -5.55 -2.54 4.01
C PHE A 87 -6.33 -3.81 3.66
N TRP A 88 -7.53 -3.70 3.10
CA TRP A 88 -8.32 -4.85 2.64
C TRP A 88 -7.60 -5.68 1.56
N GLN A 89 -6.78 -5.03 0.73
CA GLN A 89 -5.99 -5.67 -0.33
C GLN A 89 -4.58 -6.09 0.13
N GLY A 90 -4.18 -5.68 1.34
CA GLY A 90 -2.94 -6.07 1.99
C GLY A 90 -3.04 -7.42 2.69
N ARG A 91 -2.17 -7.61 3.67
CA ARG A 91 -2.12 -8.82 4.49
C ARG A 91 -3.43 -9.02 5.26
N ASP A 92 -3.85 -10.26 5.38
CA ASP A 92 -4.93 -10.62 6.29
C ASP A 92 -4.48 -10.65 7.76
N THR A 93 -4.62 -9.50 8.41
CA THR A 93 -4.19 -9.27 9.78
C THR A 93 -5.01 -8.16 10.45
N GLN A 94 -4.86 -8.02 11.76
CA GLN A 94 -5.60 -7.03 12.56
C GLN A 94 -5.04 -5.62 12.32
N THR A 95 -5.92 -4.62 12.31
CA THR A 95 -5.55 -3.20 12.18
C THR A 95 -5.85 -2.38 13.43
N ASP A 96 -6.33 -3.00 14.51
CA ASP A 96 -6.82 -2.28 15.69
C ASP A 96 -5.72 -1.52 16.46
N GLY A 97 -4.44 -1.74 16.14
CA GLY A 97 -3.30 -0.93 16.61
C GLY A 97 -3.01 0.31 15.76
N VAL A 98 -3.66 0.44 14.58
CA VAL A 98 -3.50 1.60 13.71
C VAL A 98 -4.46 2.69 14.13
N SER A 99 -3.93 3.85 14.51
CA SER A 99 -4.70 5.06 14.75
C SER A 99 -4.72 5.94 13.50
N VAL A 100 -5.85 6.61 13.26
CA VAL A 100 -5.97 7.66 12.25
C VAL A 100 -6.30 8.96 12.97
N SER A 101 -5.52 10.01 12.73
CA SER A 101 -5.66 11.32 13.37
C SER A 101 -6.02 12.42 12.36
N TRP A 102 -6.84 13.38 12.78
CA TRP A 102 -7.21 14.57 12.00
C TRP A 102 -7.73 15.67 12.93
N ASP A 103 -7.39 16.94 12.70
CA ASP A 103 -7.89 18.10 13.45
C ASP A 103 -7.85 17.96 15.00
N GLY A 104 -6.85 17.23 15.54
CA GLY A 104 -6.72 16.95 16.98
C GLY A 104 -7.64 15.83 17.51
N GLU A 105 -8.43 15.21 16.64
CA GLU A 105 -9.19 13.99 16.89
C GLU A 105 -8.38 12.76 16.46
N SER A 106 -8.72 11.59 17.00
CA SER A 106 -8.18 10.31 16.54
C SER A 106 -9.21 9.19 16.70
N ALA A 107 -9.10 8.18 15.84
CA ALA A 107 -9.88 6.96 15.92
C ALA A 107 -9.02 5.75 15.55
N LEU A 108 -9.36 4.59 16.11
CA LEU A 108 -8.74 3.32 15.68
C LEU A 108 -9.32 2.89 14.33
N LEU A 109 -8.45 2.38 13.48
CA LEU A 109 -8.83 1.82 12.19
C LEU A 109 -9.22 0.36 12.36
N THR A 110 -10.47 0.03 12.05
CA THR A 110 -10.95 -1.36 12.07
C THR A 110 -11.29 -1.82 10.65
N VAL A 111 -10.47 -2.73 10.12
CA VAL A 111 -10.68 -3.41 8.84
C VAL A 111 -11.10 -4.84 9.15
N SER A 112 -12.37 -5.16 8.90
CA SER A 112 -12.96 -6.48 9.20
C SER A 112 -13.61 -7.10 7.97
N ASP A 113 -13.99 -8.38 8.07
CA ASP A 113 -14.64 -9.14 7.00
C ASP A 113 -15.93 -8.50 6.46
N GLY A 114 -16.57 -7.62 7.23
CA GLY A 114 -17.72 -6.85 6.77
C GLY A 114 -17.41 -5.95 5.56
N LEU A 115 -16.14 -5.68 5.27
CA LEU A 115 -15.72 -4.95 4.08
C LEU A 115 -15.79 -5.77 2.79
N ALA A 116 -15.96 -7.10 2.86
CA ALA A 116 -16.15 -7.93 1.67
C ALA A 116 -17.38 -7.53 0.86
N GLU A 117 -18.47 -7.11 1.51
CA GLU A 117 -19.66 -6.61 0.83
C GLU A 117 -19.40 -5.30 0.08
N ARG A 118 -18.42 -4.51 0.53
CA ARG A 118 -18.09 -3.20 -0.02
C ARG A 118 -17.00 -3.26 -1.09
N PHE A 119 -15.92 -4.00 -0.84
CA PHE A 119 -14.74 -4.05 -1.70
C PHE A 119 -14.61 -5.36 -2.50
N GLY A 120 -15.52 -6.31 -2.28
CA GLY A 120 -15.45 -7.64 -2.88
C GLY A 120 -14.49 -8.58 -2.13
N PRO A 121 -14.25 -9.79 -2.68
CA PRO A 121 -13.36 -10.76 -2.06
C PRO A 121 -11.94 -10.20 -1.98
N ARG A 122 -11.22 -10.57 -0.91
CA ARG A 122 -9.81 -10.21 -0.80
C ARG A 122 -8.98 -10.82 -1.93
N PRO A 123 -7.94 -10.13 -2.40
CA PRO A 123 -6.98 -10.71 -3.33
C PRO A 123 -6.32 -11.96 -2.73
N SER A 124 -6.40 -13.09 -3.43
CA SER A 124 -5.77 -14.35 -3.03
C SER A 124 -4.42 -14.61 -3.71
N GLU A 125 -4.01 -13.75 -4.64
CA GLU A 125 -2.74 -13.83 -5.36
C GLU A 125 -1.90 -12.57 -5.13
N PRO A 126 -0.54 -12.66 -5.09
CA PRO A 126 0.31 -11.49 -4.97
C PRO A 126 0.09 -10.50 -6.12
N ARG A 127 0.13 -9.19 -5.82
CA ARG A 127 -0.06 -8.13 -6.82
C ARG A 127 0.97 -7.03 -6.61
N ALA A 128 1.38 -6.40 -7.71
CA ALA A 128 2.36 -5.30 -7.67
C ALA A 128 1.80 -3.99 -7.09
N SER A 129 0.47 -3.86 -6.95
CA SER A 129 -0.17 -2.68 -6.40
C SER A 129 -1.63 -2.96 -6.03
N ALA A 130 -2.17 -2.18 -5.10
CA ALA A 130 -3.58 -2.16 -4.77
C ALA A 130 -4.38 -1.39 -5.84
N THR A 131 -5.65 -1.76 -6.00
CA THR A 131 -6.61 -1.06 -6.86
C THR A 131 -7.53 -0.22 -6.00
N LEU A 132 -7.56 1.10 -6.20
CA LEU A 132 -8.44 1.99 -5.43
C LEU A 132 -9.69 2.33 -6.22
N THR A 133 -10.85 2.28 -5.55
CA THR A 133 -12.09 2.84 -6.07
C THR A 133 -12.01 4.36 -6.00
N PRO A 134 -12.10 5.08 -7.13
CA PRO A 134 -11.95 6.54 -7.15
C PRO A 134 -12.90 7.22 -6.17
N CYS A 135 -12.38 8.19 -5.41
CA CYS A 135 -13.21 9.03 -4.54
C CYS A 135 -13.43 10.38 -5.20
N PRO A 136 -14.68 10.74 -5.56
CA PRO A 136 -14.94 11.92 -6.39
C PRO A 136 -14.72 13.25 -5.66
N TYR A 137 -14.56 13.23 -4.34
CA TYR A 137 -14.34 14.41 -3.51
C TYR A 137 -12.85 14.70 -3.27
N LEU A 138 -11.95 13.80 -3.67
CA LEU A 138 -10.51 14.02 -3.62
C LEU A 138 -10.03 14.53 -4.97
N THR A 139 -10.33 15.79 -5.29
CA THR A 139 -9.58 16.47 -6.35
C THR A 139 -8.20 16.80 -5.80
N ALA A 140 -7.14 16.27 -6.42
CA ALA A 140 -5.78 16.64 -6.09
C ALA A 140 -5.68 18.18 -6.06
N THR A 141 -5.39 18.74 -4.89
CA THR A 141 -5.03 20.14 -4.77
C THR A 141 -3.79 20.35 -5.66
N PRO A 142 -3.85 21.23 -6.67
CA PRO A 142 -2.78 21.40 -7.65
C PRO A 142 -1.48 21.96 -7.05
#